data_AF-H1D2N9-F1
#
_entry.id   AF-H1D2N9-F1
#
_cell.length_a   1.000
_cell.length_b   1.000
_cell.length_c   1.000
_cell.angle_alpha   90.00
_cell.angle_beta   90.00
_cell.angle_gamma   90.00
#
_symmetry.space_group_name_H-M   'P 1'
#
loop_
_entity.id
_entity.type
_entity.pdbx_description
1 polymer ?
#
loop_
_entity_poly.entity_id
_entity_poly.type
_entity_poly.pdbx_seq_one_letter_code
_entity_poly.pdbx_strand_id
1 'polypeptide(L)'
;MLKKMLAFLFAFAVAGACHSYAEDWQYLGEFTLPLDYNYARDPLILNHLGIMKSSYGSYRYFKVYYCHSHAGDQGQSNEYVTWGSFEIKGKVVPLDSKTFKTEERTGLYNSYVISDVVIRNKGVFSVIPQSLAAYDSSNGAVLFQESGELPLESLYSGSAAEYMINLSGPHPTYEGAVMGIRSKY
;
A
#
# COMPACT_ATOMS: atom_id res chain seq x y z
N MET A 1 17.81 38.58 29.87
CA MET A 1 16.80 37.50 30.00
C MET A 1 16.05 37.23 28.70
N LEU A 2 15.69 38.26 27.90
CA LEU A 2 15.00 38.13 26.61
C LEU A 2 15.65 37.15 25.62
N LYS A 3 16.99 37.12 25.52
CA LYS A 3 17.73 36.17 24.65
C LYS A 3 17.52 34.69 25.02
N LYS A 4 17.32 34.38 26.32
CA LYS A 4 17.07 33.01 26.78
C LYS A 4 15.63 32.56 26.50
N MET A 5 14.65 33.47 26.59
CA MET A 5 13.27 33.20 26.20
C MET A 5 13.12 33.01 24.68
N LEU A 6 13.80 33.83 23.86
CA LEU A 6 13.77 33.66 22.40
C LEU A 6 14.36 32.31 21.95
N ALA A 7 15.46 31.88 22.57
CA ALA A 7 16.06 30.58 22.27
C ALA A 7 15.11 29.41 22.63
N PHE A 8 14.36 29.52 23.72
CA PHE A 8 13.37 28.53 24.12
C PHE A 8 12.16 28.47 23.18
N LEU A 9 11.64 29.63 22.76
CA LEU A 9 10.56 29.73 21.77
C LEU A 9 10.98 29.21 20.40
N PHE A 10 12.22 29.45 19.99
CA PHE A 10 12.76 28.92 18.74
C PHE A 10 12.94 27.39 18.80
N ALA A 11 13.44 26.87 19.93
CA ALA A 11 13.54 25.42 20.14
C ALA A 11 12.16 24.74 20.18
N PHE A 12 11.13 25.39 20.75
CA PHE A 12 9.76 24.86 20.77
C PHE A 12 9.09 24.91 19.39
N ALA A 13 9.33 25.97 18.60
CA ALA A 13 8.82 26.08 17.24
C ALA A 13 9.48 25.08 16.29
N VAL A 14 10.79 24.85 16.43
CA VAL A 14 11.53 23.85 15.62
C VAL A 14 11.16 22.42 16.06
N ALA A 15 10.99 22.15 17.35
CA ALA A 15 10.50 20.86 17.83
C ALA A 15 9.04 20.60 17.41
N GLY A 16 8.20 21.64 17.36
CA GLY A 16 6.82 21.56 16.89
C GLY A 16 6.70 21.29 15.39
N ALA A 17 7.62 21.84 14.58
CA ALA A 17 7.68 21.63 13.12
C ALA A 17 8.31 20.28 12.72
N CYS A 18 8.98 19.58 13.64
CA CYS A 18 9.50 18.23 13.44
C CYS A 18 8.49 17.12 13.78
N HIS A 19 7.19 17.43 13.91
CA HIS A 19 6.17 16.43 13.64
C HIS A 19 6.14 16.24 12.13
N SER A 20 7.09 15.44 11.63
CA SER A 20 6.93 14.81 10.33
C SER A 20 5.50 14.30 10.28
N TYR A 21 4.75 14.65 9.24
CA TYR A 21 3.58 13.88 8.84
C TYR A 21 4.07 12.46 8.54
N ALA A 22 4.27 11.66 9.58
CA ALA A 22 4.38 10.23 9.45
C ALA A 22 3.02 9.85 8.90
N GLU A 23 2.96 9.39 7.65
CA GLU A 23 1.74 8.78 7.13
C GLU A 23 1.30 7.72 8.15
N ASP A 24 0.12 7.88 8.73
CA ASP A 24 -0.40 6.98 9.76
C ASP A 24 -0.77 5.65 9.09
N TRP A 25 0.23 4.79 8.96
CA TRP A 25 0.11 3.46 8.38
C TRP A 25 -0.78 2.58 9.25
N GLN A 26 -1.92 2.18 8.71
CA GLN A 26 -2.82 1.24 9.37
C GLN A 26 -2.43 -0.19 9.02
N TYR A 27 -2.50 -1.09 10.01
CA TYR A 27 -2.22 -2.50 9.76
C TYR A 27 -3.39 -3.15 9.02
N LEU A 28 -3.11 -3.74 7.85
CA LEU A 28 -4.10 -4.44 7.04
C LEU A 28 -4.20 -5.92 7.43
N GLY A 29 -3.05 -6.60 7.57
CA GLY A 29 -2.98 -8.04 7.81
C GLY A 29 -1.73 -8.69 7.25
N GLU A 30 -1.77 -10.03 7.20
CA GLU A 30 -0.69 -10.87 6.69
C GLU A 30 -1.08 -11.48 5.34
N PHE A 31 -0.17 -11.38 4.38
CA PHE A 31 -0.38 -11.77 2.99
C PHE A 31 0.77 -12.63 2.49
N THR A 32 0.55 -13.34 1.40
CA THR A 32 1.52 -14.26 0.80
C THR A 32 1.63 -14.12 -0.70
N LEU A 33 2.82 -14.42 -1.22
CA LEU A 33 3.09 -14.63 -2.64
C LEU A 33 3.93 -15.90 -2.83
N PRO A 34 3.92 -16.51 -4.03
CA PRO A 34 4.89 -17.55 -4.37
C PRO A 34 6.32 -17.11 -4.04
N LEU A 35 7.14 -18.05 -3.56
CA LEU A 35 8.49 -17.76 -3.05
C LEU A 35 9.38 -17.06 -4.10
N ASP A 36 9.26 -17.46 -5.35
CA ASP A 36 10.00 -17.00 -6.53
C ASP A 36 9.44 -15.71 -7.16
N TYR A 37 8.34 -15.17 -6.62
CA TYR A 37 7.73 -13.95 -7.13
C TYR A 37 8.60 -12.72 -6.88
N ASN A 38 8.82 -11.92 -7.94
CA ASN A 38 9.66 -10.71 -7.89
C ASN A 38 8.87 -9.47 -7.39
N TYR A 39 8.43 -9.52 -6.14
CA TYR A 39 7.56 -8.50 -5.55
C TYR A 39 8.16 -7.09 -5.49
N ALA A 40 9.48 -6.97 -5.36
CA ALA A 40 10.17 -5.70 -5.17
C ALA A 40 10.21 -4.83 -6.45
N ARG A 41 9.80 -5.38 -7.59
CA ARG A 41 9.72 -4.70 -8.88
C ARG A 41 8.35 -4.83 -9.53
N ASP A 42 7.33 -5.13 -8.74
CA ASP A 42 5.97 -5.31 -9.20
C ASP A 42 5.11 -4.12 -8.78
N PRO A 43 4.82 -3.16 -9.69
CA PRO A 43 3.98 -2.03 -9.37
C PRO A 43 2.55 -2.41 -8.97
N LEU A 44 2.09 -3.61 -9.34
CA LEU A 44 0.77 -4.16 -9.07
C LEU A 44 0.77 -5.08 -7.84
N ILE A 45 1.82 -5.04 -7.01
CA ILE A 45 1.99 -5.92 -5.85
C ILE A 45 0.77 -6.01 -4.92
N LEU A 46 0.06 -4.90 -4.73
CA LEU A 46 -1.15 -4.88 -3.90
C LEU A 46 -2.30 -5.69 -4.50
N ASN A 47 -2.36 -5.83 -5.82
CA ASN A 47 -3.33 -6.66 -6.53
C ASN A 47 -2.95 -8.15 -6.49
N HIS A 48 -1.65 -8.47 -6.37
CA HIS A 48 -1.14 -9.84 -6.40
C HIS A 48 -1.03 -10.50 -5.02
N LEU A 49 -0.88 -9.72 -3.96
CA LEU A 49 -0.84 -10.21 -2.59
C LEU A 49 -2.18 -10.87 -2.21
N GLY A 50 -2.17 -12.18 -2.04
CA GLY A 50 -3.31 -12.94 -1.53
C GLY A 50 -3.25 -13.15 -0.03
N ILE A 51 -4.40 -13.37 0.60
CA ILE A 51 -4.51 -13.71 2.04
C ILE A 51 -3.53 -14.84 2.39
N MET A 52 -2.86 -14.71 3.54
CA MET A 52 -1.85 -15.66 3.98
C MET A 52 -2.33 -17.11 3.92
N LYS A 53 -1.58 -17.93 3.16
CA LYS A 53 -1.76 -19.38 3.07
C LYS A 53 -0.70 -20.10 3.92
N SER A 54 -1.10 -21.15 4.62
CA SER A 54 -0.19 -22.01 5.39
C SER A 54 0.36 -23.16 4.52
N SER A 55 1.48 -22.92 3.85
CA SER A 55 2.26 -23.99 3.19
C SER A 55 3.75 -23.71 3.30
N TYR A 56 4.47 -24.58 4.00
CA TYR A 56 5.89 -24.43 4.29
C TYR A 56 6.72 -24.50 3.00
N GLY A 57 7.56 -23.50 2.76
CA GLY A 57 8.52 -23.48 1.65
C GLY A 57 7.97 -23.05 0.28
N SER A 58 6.66 -22.85 0.14
CA SER A 58 6.04 -22.47 -1.14
C SER A 58 5.79 -20.97 -1.28
N TYR A 59 5.81 -20.23 -0.17
CA TYR A 59 5.39 -18.84 -0.11
C TYR A 59 6.40 -17.95 0.61
N ARG A 60 6.40 -16.68 0.22
CA ARG A 60 6.90 -15.57 1.02
C ARG A 60 5.74 -14.93 1.78
N TYR A 61 6.04 -14.43 2.97
CA TYR A 61 5.08 -13.84 3.89
C TYR A 61 5.35 -12.36 4.07
N PHE A 62 4.28 -11.59 4.20
CA PHE A 62 4.36 -10.14 4.33
C PHE A 62 3.38 -9.64 5.37
N LYS A 63 3.80 -8.63 6.13
CA LYS A 63 2.87 -7.72 6.79
C LYS A 63 2.57 -6.59 5.83
N VAL A 64 1.28 -6.30 5.67
CA VAL A 64 0.81 -5.22 4.81
C VAL A 64 0.19 -4.14 5.69
N TYR A 65 0.61 -2.91 5.43
CA TYR A 65 0.04 -1.71 5.99
C TYR A 65 -0.51 -0.86 4.86
N TYR A 66 -1.46 0.01 5.17
CA TYR A 66 -2.07 0.87 4.17
C TYR A 66 -2.34 2.27 4.69
N CYS A 67 -2.45 3.20 3.75
CA CYS A 67 -2.95 4.54 3.96
C CYS A 67 -3.98 4.81 2.85
N HIS A 68 -5.16 5.26 3.25
CA HIS A 68 -6.22 5.69 2.35
C HIS A 68 -7.00 6.82 3.00
N SER A 69 -7.34 7.83 2.21
CA SER A 69 -8.14 8.98 2.63
C SER A 69 -9.23 9.22 1.61
N HIS A 70 -10.47 9.41 2.08
CA HIS A 70 -11.60 9.74 1.23
C HIS A 70 -11.56 11.17 0.66
N ALA A 71 -10.55 11.98 0.99
CA ALA A 71 -10.42 13.35 0.48
C ALA A 71 -10.22 13.40 -1.05
N GLY A 72 -9.60 12.37 -1.63
CA GLY A 72 -9.35 12.26 -3.07
C GLY A 72 -10.36 11.37 -3.81
N ASP A 73 -11.33 10.79 -3.10
CA ASP A 73 -12.30 9.89 -3.71
C ASP A 73 -13.17 10.64 -4.70
N GLN A 74 -13.30 10.06 -5.89
CA GLN A 74 -14.18 10.56 -6.93
C GLN A 74 -15.11 9.45 -7.38
N GLY A 75 -16.31 9.83 -7.81
CA GLY A 75 -17.25 8.87 -8.35
C GLY A 75 -18.61 9.48 -8.59
N GLN A 76 -19.48 8.67 -9.15
CA GLN A 76 -20.89 8.94 -9.29
C GLN A 76 -21.61 7.60 -9.37
N SER A 77 -22.65 7.44 -8.58
CA SER A 77 -23.56 6.29 -8.67
C SER A 77 -24.99 6.81 -8.80
N ASN A 78 -25.62 6.55 -9.95
CA ASN A 78 -27.04 6.82 -10.20
C ASN A 78 -27.62 5.83 -11.22
N GLU A 79 -28.86 6.04 -11.66
CA GLU A 79 -29.55 5.13 -12.59
C GLU A 79 -28.91 5.03 -13.99
N TYR A 80 -28.07 5.99 -14.39
CA TYR A 80 -27.45 6.04 -15.73
C TYR A 80 -25.95 5.76 -15.73
N VAL A 81 -25.26 6.04 -14.63
CA VAL A 81 -23.80 5.91 -14.55
C VAL A 81 -23.37 5.45 -13.16
N THR A 82 -22.44 4.51 -13.15
CA THR A 82 -21.73 4.07 -11.95
C THR A 82 -20.24 4.05 -12.25
N TRP A 83 -19.48 4.92 -11.59
CA TRP A 83 -18.02 4.92 -11.61
C TRP A 83 -17.46 5.43 -10.28
N GLY A 84 -16.23 5.05 -9.99
CA GLY A 84 -15.46 5.39 -8.80
C GLY A 84 -13.98 5.39 -9.12
N SER A 85 -13.22 6.20 -8.41
CA SER A 85 -11.77 6.34 -8.50
C SER A 85 -11.23 6.62 -7.11
N PHE A 86 -10.38 5.72 -6.60
CA PHE A 86 -9.93 5.71 -5.22
C PHE A 86 -8.43 5.49 -5.17
N GLU A 87 -7.70 6.38 -4.49
CA GLU A 87 -6.26 6.27 -4.33
C GLU A 87 -5.94 5.49 -3.07
N ILE A 88 -5.15 4.42 -3.19
CA ILE A 88 -4.70 3.64 -2.03
C ILE A 88 -3.17 3.52 -2.07
N LYS A 89 -2.56 3.60 -0.90
CA LYS A 89 -1.12 3.39 -0.73
C LYS A 89 -0.89 2.22 0.21
N GLY A 90 -0.03 1.29 -0.19
CA GLY A 90 0.31 0.10 0.57
C GLY A 90 1.79 0.02 0.89
N LYS A 91 2.13 -0.35 2.13
CA LYS A 91 3.48 -0.70 2.56
C LYS A 91 3.55 -2.19 2.83
N VAL A 92 4.37 -2.89 2.06
CA VAL A 92 4.54 -4.35 2.08
C VAL A 92 5.89 -4.66 2.72
N VAL A 93 5.87 -5.33 3.88
CA VAL A 93 7.07 -5.63 4.67
C VAL A 93 7.30 -7.14 4.69
N PRO A 94 8.42 -7.66 4.14
CA PRO A 94 8.70 -9.09 4.13
C PRO A 94 8.96 -9.63 5.55
N LEU A 95 8.58 -10.89 5.77
CA LEU A 95 8.77 -11.62 7.02
C LEU A 95 9.70 -12.82 6.83
N ASP A 96 10.44 -13.16 7.88
CA ASP A 96 11.20 -14.40 7.97
C ASP A 96 10.24 -15.60 7.92
N SER A 97 10.51 -16.55 7.04
CA SER A 97 9.60 -17.68 6.77
C SER A 97 9.49 -18.69 7.92
N LYS A 98 10.35 -18.60 8.94
CA LYS A 98 10.35 -19.50 10.10
C LYS A 98 9.75 -18.84 11.34
N THR A 99 10.03 -17.57 11.55
CA THR A 99 9.70 -16.81 12.76
C THR A 99 8.54 -15.84 12.56
N PHE A 100 8.16 -15.53 11.32
CA PHE A 100 7.14 -14.54 10.95
C PHE A 100 7.41 -13.14 11.53
N LYS A 101 8.67 -12.86 11.87
CA LYS A 101 9.13 -11.54 12.29
C LYS A 101 9.66 -10.77 11.08
N THR A 102 9.60 -9.45 11.15
CA THR A 102 10.19 -8.57 10.14
C THR A 102 11.69 -8.80 10.05
N GLU A 103 12.21 -8.95 8.84
CA GLU A 103 13.65 -9.11 8.61
C GLU A 103 14.31 -7.77 8.26
N GLU A 104 15.31 -7.38 9.03
CA GLU A 104 16.21 -6.28 8.68
C GLU A 104 17.42 -6.85 7.94
N ARG A 105 17.27 -7.05 6.62
CA ARG A 105 18.35 -7.56 5.75
C ARG A 105 18.50 -6.68 4.53
N THR A 106 19.75 -6.56 4.09
CA THR A 106 20.12 -5.79 2.90
C THR A 106 19.65 -6.48 1.61
N GLY A 107 19.36 -5.66 0.60
CA GLY A 107 19.14 -6.10 -0.77
C GLY A 107 17.67 -6.29 -1.15
N LEU A 108 17.45 -6.30 -2.48
CA LEU A 108 16.11 -6.23 -3.08
C LEU A 108 15.20 -7.44 -2.74
N TYR A 109 15.78 -8.58 -2.40
CA TYR A 109 15.01 -9.74 -1.98
C TYR A 109 14.34 -9.52 -0.60
N ASN A 110 14.89 -8.66 0.25
CA ASN A 110 14.38 -8.41 1.60
C ASN A 110 13.88 -6.98 1.78
N SER A 111 13.69 -6.23 0.70
CA SER A 111 13.24 -4.84 0.75
C SER A 111 11.78 -4.74 1.19
N TYR A 112 11.45 -3.74 2.00
CA TYR A 112 10.06 -3.32 2.09
C TYR A 112 9.71 -2.47 0.87
N VAL A 113 8.44 -2.55 0.47
CA VAL A 113 7.94 -1.90 -0.74
C VAL A 113 6.83 -0.94 -0.36
N ILE A 114 6.84 0.25 -0.95
CA ILE A 114 5.70 1.18 -0.94
C ILE A 114 5.15 1.20 -2.36
N SER A 115 3.87 0.87 -2.49
CA SER A 115 3.12 0.86 -3.76
C SER A 115 1.94 1.81 -3.65
N ASP A 116 1.80 2.66 -4.65
CA ASP A 116 0.70 3.62 -4.79
C ASP A 116 -0.10 3.24 -6.03
N VAL A 117 -1.40 3.04 -5.86
CA VAL A 117 -2.29 2.63 -6.93
C VAL A 117 -3.62 3.37 -6.85
N VAL A 118 -4.24 3.57 -8.02
CA VAL A 118 -5.62 4.05 -8.14
C VAL A 118 -6.51 2.88 -8.52
N ILE A 119 -7.52 2.60 -7.71
CA ILE A 119 -8.59 1.67 -8.06
C ILE A 119 -9.70 2.44 -8.76
N ARG A 120 -10.04 2.06 -9.99
CA ARG A 120 -11.06 2.74 -10.79
C ARG A 120 -11.95 1.76 -11.54
N ASN A 121 -13.24 2.03 -11.66
CA ASN A 121 -14.14 1.27 -12.55
C ASN A 121 -14.73 2.11 -13.69
N LYS A 122 -14.86 1.45 -14.84
CA LYS A 122 -15.73 1.80 -15.98
C LYS A 122 -16.41 0.54 -16.51
N GLY A 123 -16.97 -0.25 -15.60
CA GLY A 123 -17.49 -1.61 -15.83
C GLY A 123 -16.92 -2.61 -14.83
N VAL A 124 -15.62 -2.92 -14.94
CA VAL A 124 -14.86 -3.74 -13.97
C VAL A 124 -13.86 -2.84 -13.25
N PHE A 125 -13.65 -3.07 -11.95
CA PHE A 125 -12.60 -2.38 -11.21
C PHE A 125 -11.22 -2.78 -11.73
N SER A 126 -10.37 -1.80 -11.91
CA SER A 126 -8.99 -1.96 -12.35
C SER A 126 -8.05 -1.29 -11.35
N VAL A 127 -6.90 -1.90 -11.12
CA VAL A 127 -5.80 -1.34 -10.33
C VAL A 127 -4.84 -0.67 -11.30
N ILE A 128 -4.66 0.64 -11.13
CA ILE A 128 -3.81 1.49 -11.98
C ILE A 128 -2.61 1.95 -11.15
N PRO A 129 -1.44 1.34 -11.31
CA PRO A 129 -0.26 1.70 -10.54
C PRO A 129 0.21 3.12 -10.85
N GLN A 130 0.52 3.88 -9.80
CA GLN A 130 1.03 5.25 -9.88
C GLN A 130 2.54 5.27 -9.62
N SER A 131 2.98 4.54 -8.59
CA SER A 131 4.39 4.40 -8.28
C SER A 131 4.70 3.14 -7.46
N LEU A 132 5.96 2.73 -7.53
CA LEU A 132 6.56 1.70 -6.70
C LEU A 132 7.92 2.19 -6.21
N ALA A 133 8.21 1.98 -4.93
CA ALA A 133 9.54 2.15 -4.40
C ALA A 133 9.90 1.00 -3.46
N ALA A 134 11.05 0.37 -3.70
CA ALA A 134 11.62 -0.66 -2.84
C ALA A 134 12.80 -0.09 -2.05
N TYR A 135 12.77 -0.30 -0.75
CA TYR A 135 13.73 0.24 0.20
C TYR A 135 14.43 -0.90 0.92
N ASP A 136 15.72 -0.74 1.14
CA ASP A 136 16.50 -1.67 1.94
C ASP A 136 15.96 -1.71 3.38
N SER A 137 15.60 -2.91 3.86
CA SER A 137 15.00 -3.06 5.19
C SER A 137 15.99 -2.82 6.32
N SER A 138 17.30 -2.84 6.07
CA SER A 138 18.33 -2.63 7.11
C SER A 138 18.68 -1.16 7.34
N ASN A 139 18.58 -0.31 6.31
CA ASN A 139 19.06 1.07 6.38
C ASN A 139 18.15 2.09 5.68
N GLY A 140 17.05 1.67 5.06
CA GLY A 140 16.08 2.54 4.39
C GLY A 140 16.56 3.14 3.07
N ALA A 141 17.71 2.73 2.53
CA ALA A 141 18.18 3.21 1.23
C ALA A 141 17.24 2.77 0.10
N VAL A 142 16.98 3.66 -0.85
CA VAL A 142 16.20 3.32 -2.05
C VAL A 142 17.00 2.34 -2.90
N LEU A 143 16.43 1.17 -3.17
CA LEU A 143 17.04 0.13 -4.01
C LEU A 143 16.44 0.12 -5.42
N PHE A 144 15.17 0.49 -5.55
CA PHE A 144 14.44 0.57 -6.81
C PHE A 144 13.31 1.58 -6.67
N GLN A 145 13.04 2.33 -7.74
CA GLN A 145 11.91 3.23 -7.80
C GLN A 145 11.42 3.34 -9.25
N GLU A 146 10.11 3.34 -9.42
CA GLU A 146 9.43 3.48 -10.70
C GLU A 146 8.15 4.30 -10.52
N SER A 147 7.86 5.16 -11.49
CA SER A 147 6.63 5.95 -11.55
C SER A 147 6.31 6.31 -13.01
N GLY A 148 5.05 6.65 -13.28
CA GLY A 148 4.59 7.06 -14.61
C GLY A 148 3.52 6.14 -15.19
N GLU A 149 3.44 6.05 -16.51
CA GLU A 149 2.45 5.21 -17.20
C GLU A 149 2.82 3.73 -17.07
N LEU A 150 2.18 3.06 -16.12
CA LEU A 150 2.40 1.66 -15.80
C LEU A 150 1.18 0.81 -16.20
N PRO A 151 1.37 -0.47 -16.55
CA PRO A 151 0.27 -1.33 -16.98
C PRO A 151 -0.74 -1.53 -15.85
N LEU A 152 -2.03 -1.42 -16.19
CA LEU A 152 -3.14 -1.70 -15.27
C LEU A 152 -3.59 -3.15 -15.39
N GLU A 153 -4.24 -3.64 -14.34
CA GLU A 153 -4.92 -4.94 -14.33
C GLU A 153 -6.32 -4.81 -13.75
N SER A 154 -7.18 -5.80 -14.03
CA SER A 154 -8.41 -5.94 -13.25
C SER A 154 -8.09 -6.17 -11.78
N LEU A 155 -8.88 -5.56 -10.90
CA LEU A 155 -8.80 -5.82 -9.47
C LEU A 155 -9.10 -7.30 -9.21
N TYR A 156 -8.23 -7.99 -8.48
CA TYR A 156 -8.45 -9.38 -8.11
C TYR A 156 -9.17 -9.50 -6.78
N SER A 157 -10.12 -10.43 -6.72
CA SER A 157 -10.82 -10.77 -5.49
C SER A 157 -9.88 -11.50 -4.52
N GLY A 158 -9.94 -11.14 -3.24
CA GLY A 158 -9.06 -11.65 -2.19
C GLY A 158 -7.68 -10.99 -2.17
N SER A 159 -7.47 -9.93 -2.97
CA SER A 159 -6.20 -9.19 -2.99
C SER A 159 -6.10 -8.19 -1.85
N ALA A 160 -4.86 -7.81 -1.49
CA ALA A 160 -4.63 -6.74 -0.53
C ALA A 160 -5.30 -5.43 -0.99
N ALA A 161 -5.28 -5.10 -2.28
CA ALA A 161 -5.93 -3.93 -2.85
C ALA A 161 -7.45 -3.92 -2.61
N GLU A 162 -8.13 -5.05 -2.84
CA GLU A 162 -9.57 -5.19 -2.56
C GLU A 162 -9.87 -5.06 -1.06
N TYR A 163 -9.00 -5.61 -0.21
CA TYR A 163 -9.17 -5.50 1.25
C TYR A 163 -9.00 -4.07 1.73
N MET A 164 -7.96 -3.37 1.28
CA MET A 164 -7.68 -1.98 1.67
C MET A 164 -8.87 -1.07 1.37
N ILE A 165 -9.39 -1.13 0.15
CA ILE A 165 -10.45 -0.23 -0.30
C ILE A 165 -11.78 -0.48 0.42
N ASN A 166 -12.10 -1.75 0.73
CA ASN A 166 -13.35 -2.06 1.43
C ASN A 166 -13.24 -1.84 2.95
N LEU A 167 -12.04 -1.91 3.53
CA LEU A 167 -11.82 -1.66 4.96
C LEU A 167 -11.77 -0.17 5.31
N SER A 168 -11.47 0.70 4.36
CA SER A 168 -11.48 2.15 4.58
C SER A 168 -12.86 2.72 4.93
N GLY A 169 -13.94 1.99 4.66
CA GLY A 169 -15.31 2.40 4.94
C GLY A 169 -16.07 2.89 3.71
N PRO A 170 -17.27 3.47 3.89
CA PRO A 170 -18.12 3.88 2.77
C PRO A 170 -17.50 5.00 1.93
N HIS A 171 -17.49 4.83 0.61
CA HIS A 171 -17.02 5.85 -0.32
C HIS A 171 -18.13 6.89 -0.59
N PRO A 172 -17.91 8.20 -0.32
CA PRO A 172 -18.97 9.21 -0.38
C PRO A 172 -19.71 9.33 -1.72
N THR A 173 -19.05 8.95 -2.81
CA THR A 173 -19.52 9.13 -4.19
C THR A 173 -19.77 7.82 -4.93
N TYR A 174 -19.65 6.68 -4.25
CA TYR A 174 -19.84 5.36 -4.84
C TYR A 174 -20.65 4.47 -3.90
N GLU A 175 -21.79 3.99 -4.39
CA GLU A 175 -22.67 3.11 -3.62
C GLU A 175 -22.39 1.66 -3.97
N GLY A 176 -21.86 0.89 -3.01
CA GLY A 176 -21.64 -0.54 -3.13
C GLY A 176 -20.24 -0.97 -2.69
N ALA A 177 -20.02 -2.29 -2.66
CA ALA A 177 -18.70 -2.85 -2.42
C ALA A 177 -17.84 -2.74 -3.69
N VAL A 178 -16.55 -2.51 -3.49
CA VAL A 178 -15.56 -2.58 -4.57
C VAL A 178 -15.15 -4.04 -4.70
N MET A 179 -15.64 -4.73 -5.73
CA MET A 179 -15.41 -6.16 -5.92
C MET A 179 -14.45 -6.42 -7.08
N GLY A 180 -13.45 -7.24 -6.81
CA GLY A 180 -12.53 -7.78 -7.79
C GLY A 180 -13.10 -8.98 -8.54
N ILE A 181 -12.43 -9.35 -9.63
CA ILE A 181 -12.69 -10.58 -10.37
C ILE A 181 -11.84 -11.72 -9.81
N ARG A 182 -12.26 -12.95 -10.02
CA ARG A 182 -11.44 -14.10 -9.63
C ARG A 182 -10.11 -14.07 -10.38
N SER A 183 -8.99 -14.09 -9.64
CA SER A 183 -7.66 -14.30 -10.23
C SER A 183 -7.67 -15.57 -11.10
N LYS A 184 -7.04 -15.50 -12.27
CA LYS A 184 -6.82 -16.68 -13.13
C LYS A 184 -5.72 -17.61 -12.59
N TYR A 185 -5.03 -17.19 -11.53
CA TYR A 185 -3.90 -17.86 -10.90
C TYR A 185 -4.21 -18.21 -9.45
#